data_AF-A0A8X6SL68-F1
#
_entry.id   AF-A0A8X6SL68-F1
#
_cell.length_a   1.000
_cell.length_b   1.000
_cell.length_c   1.000
_cell.angle_alpha   90.00
_cell.angle_beta   90.00
_cell.angle_gamma   90.00
#
_symmetry.space_group_name_H-M   'P 1'
#
loop_
_entity.id
_entity.type
_entity.pdbx_description
1 polymer ?
#
loop_
_entity_poly.entity_id
_entity_poly.type
_entity_poly.pdbx_seq_one_letter_code
_entity_poly.pdbx_strand_id
1 'polypeptide(L)'
;MVCLDEIAAIANILKTAPASTVQLLHKIVNDEPYSKSSRKELKKFAGFPQNYDIEARKNKILKDFTKTELITVCTILGLNCAGSAKELSEHIFKNLSDLASLKNNFTEQLTDDKDEDSAPFSLESANDANKQPLTPPIFHSPHRMFLFPSFKHNEIKAKEGTRRMHFC
;
A
#
# COMPACT_ATOMS: atom_id res chain seq x y z
N MET A 1 -3.08 -25.52 -10.96
CA MET A 1 -2.38 -24.24 -11.21
C MET A 1 -2.48 -23.47 -9.91
N VAL A 2 -1.37 -23.28 -9.20
CA VAL A 2 -1.39 -22.71 -7.85
C VAL A 2 -1.61 -21.21 -7.95
N CYS A 3 -2.58 -20.66 -7.21
CA CYS A 3 -2.88 -19.22 -7.14
C CYS A 3 -2.63 -18.67 -5.73
N LEU A 4 -2.46 -17.34 -5.59
CA LEU A 4 -2.25 -16.71 -4.29
C LEU A 4 -3.40 -16.95 -3.30
N ASP A 5 -4.63 -17.13 -3.75
CA ASP A 5 -5.77 -17.46 -2.87
C ASP A 5 -5.68 -18.86 -2.24
N GLU A 6 -4.96 -19.80 -2.87
CA GLU A 6 -4.79 -21.17 -2.35
C GLU A 6 -3.78 -21.24 -1.20
N ILE A 7 -2.95 -20.20 -1.03
CA ILE A 7 -2.00 -20.10 0.07
C ILE A 7 -2.70 -19.35 1.21
N ALA A 8 -3.29 -20.10 2.15
CA ALA A 8 -4.14 -19.54 3.21
C ALA A 8 -3.47 -18.39 4.00
N ALA A 9 -2.17 -18.51 4.29
CA ALA A 9 -1.39 -17.46 4.95
C ALA A 9 -1.41 -16.15 4.14
N ILE A 10 -1.02 -16.20 2.86
CA ILE A 10 -1.01 -15.03 1.98
C ILE A 10 -2.43 -14.51 1.74
N ALA A 11 -3.40 -15.40 1.52
CA ALA A 11 -4.79 -15.02 1.32
C ALA A 11 -5.36 -14.27 2.55
N ASN A 12 -4.94 -14.64 3.76
CA ASN A 12 -5.29 -13.93 4.99
C ASN A 12 -4.58 -12.57 5.08
N ILE A 13 -3.27 -12.53 4.84
CA ILE A 13 -2.50 -11.29 4.83
C ILE A 13 -3.10 -10.31 3.81
N LEU A 14 -3.44 -10.74 2.60
CA LEU A 14 -4.06 -9.87 1.58
C LEU A 14 -5.45 -9.34 2.00
N LYS A 15 -6.18 -10.08 2.85
CA LYS A 15 -7.47 -9.64 3.39
C LYS A 15 -7.28 -8.56 4.47
N THR A 16 -6.33 -8.75 5.38
CA THR A 16 -6.11 -7.87 6.54
C THR A 16 -5.16 -6.70 6.26
N ALA A 17 -4.28 -6.83 5.27
CA ALA A 17 -3.29 -5.83 4.92
C ALA A 17 -3.94 -4.51 4.49
N PRO A 18 -3.31 -3.36 4.83
CA PRO A 18 -3.84 -2.05 4.48
C PRO A 18 -3.83 -1.83 2.97
N ALA A 19 -4.72 -0.96 2.49
CA ALA A 19 -4.90 -0.69 1.08
C ALA A 19 -3.59 -0.23 0.40
N SER A 20 -2.79 0.61 1.05
CA SER A 20 -1.50 1.10 0.53
C SER A 20 -0.51 -0.05 0.25
N THR A 21 -0.49 -1.06 1.11
CA THR A 21 0.38 -2.22 0.98
C THR A 21 -0.08 -3.14 -0.16
N VAL A 22 -1.40 -3.36 -0.27
CA VAL A 22 -1.99 -4.11 -1.39
C VAL A 22 -1.82 -3.36 -2.72
N GLN A 23 -1.88 -2.03 -2.70
CA GLN A 23 -1.61 -1.16 -3.84
C GLN A 23 -0.19 -1.35 -4.38
N LEU A 24 0.81 -1.36 -3.49
CA LEU A 24 2.21 -1.59 -3.87
C LEU A 24 2.40 -2.96 -4.52
N LEU A 25 1.87 -4.01 -3.90
CA LEU A 25 1.94 -5.36 -4.45
C LEU A 25 1.25 -5.44 -5.82
N HIS A 26 0.04 -4.88 -5.95
CA HIS A 26 -0.68 -4.85 -7.24
C HIS A 26 0.12 -4.13 -8.31
N LYS A 27 0.68 -2.97 -7.98
CA LYS A 27 1.49 -2.18 -8.91
C LYS A 27 2.74 -2.95 -9.33
N ILE A 28 3.39 -3.68 -8.43
CA ILE A 28 4.56 -4.51 -8.75
C ILE A 28 4.19 -5.65 -9.71
N VAL A 29 3.10 -6.36 -9.42
CA VAL A 29 2.67 -7.56 -10.16
C VAL A 29 2.05 -7.23 -11.52
N ASN A 30 1.09 -6.30 -11.56
CA ASN A 30 0.27 -6.02 -12.74
C ASN A 30 0.72 -4.79 -13.54
N ASP A 31 1.61 -3.95 -13.00
CA ASP A 31 1.91 -2.61 -13.53
C ASP A 31 0.72 -1.66 -13.66
N GLU A 32 -0.43 -2.05 -13.13
CA GLU A 32 -1.64 -1.25 -13.23
C GLU A 32 -1.92 -0.45 -11.96
N PRO A 33 -2.58 0.71 -12.12
CA PRO A 33 -3.08 1.47 -10.98
C PRO A 33 -4.06 0.61 -10.18
N TYR A 34 -4.07 0.84 -8.87
CA TYR A 34 -4.94 0.10 -7.99
C TYR A 34 -6.41 0.45 -8.22
N SER A 35 -7.22 -0.60 -8.27
CA SER A 35 -8.67 -0.56 -8.44
C SER A 35 -9.36 -1.31 -7.30
N LYS A 36 -10.67 -1.13 -7.15
CA LYS A 36 -11.50 -1.85 -6.17
C LYS A 36 -11.45 -3.37 -6.38
N SER A 37 -11.13 -3.81 -7.60
CA SER A 37 -10.97 -5.22 -7.97
C SER A 37 -9.56 -5.77 -7.76
N SER A 38 -8.56 -4.92 -7.53
CA SER A 38 -7.14 -5.31 -7.44
C SER A 38 -6.88 -6.39 -6.39
N ARG A 39 -7.57 -6.34 -5.24
CA ARG A 39 -7.45 -7.38 -4.21
C ARG A 39 -7.99 -8.73 -4.69
N LYS A 40 -9.04 -8.75 -5.52
CA LYS A 40 -9.59 -9.97 -6.13
C LYS A 40 -8.70 -10.49 -7.26
N GLU A 41 -8.07 -9.60 -8.01
CA GLU A 41 -7.14 -9.95 -9.08
C GLU A 41 -5.84 -10.54 -8.53
N LEU A 42 -5.27 -9.92 -7.48
CA LEU A 42 -4.11 -10.49 -6.78
C LEU A 42 -4.39 -11.91 -6.27
N LYS A 43 -5.58 -12.17 -5.73
CA LYS A 43 -5.97 -13.52 -5.28
C LYS A 43 -5.96 -14.56 -6.42
N LYS A 44 -6.36 -14.14 -7.62
CA LYS A 44 -6.39 -14.97 -8.83
C LYS A 44 -5.04 -15.01 -9.55
N PHE A 45 -4.04 -14.30 -9.05
CA PHE A 45 -2.71 -14.32 -9.64
C PHE A 45 -2.09 -15.71 -9.45
N ALA A 46 -1.66 -16.29 -10.57
CA ALA A 46 -1.16 -17.65 -10.68
C ALA A 46 0.30 -17.70 -11.19
N GLY A 47 1.01 -16.57 -11.12
CA GLY A 47 2.36 -16.42 -11.64
C GLY A 47 2.44 -15.58 -12.91
N PHE A 48 3.66 -15.25 -13.31
CA PHE A 48 3.93 -14.50 -14.53
C PHE A 48 3.84 -15.43 -15.76
N PRO A 49 3.33 -14.92 -16.90
CA PRO A 49 3.33 -15.70 -18.14
C PRO A 49 4.77 -15.95 -18.63
N GLN A 50 5.00 -17.03 -19.37
CA GLN A 50 6.34 -17.44 -19.82
C GLN A 50 7.05 -16.38 -20.69
N ASN A 51 6.29 -15.53 -21.39
CA ASN A 51 6.81 -14.44 -22.23
C ASN A 51 6.90 -13.09 -21.47
N TYR A 52 6.80 -13.10 -20.14
CA TYR A 52 6.85 -11.87 -19.35
C TYR A 52 8.29 -11.38 -19.20
N ASP A 53 8.51 -10.10 -19.49
CA ASP A 53 9.83 -9.47 -19.35
C ASP A 53 10.11 -9.11 -17.89
N ILE A 54 10.54 -10.12 -17.12
CA ILE A 54 10.87 -9.99 -15.70
C ILE A 54 12.03 -9.00 -15.49
N GLU A 55 13.01 -8.95 -16.40
CA GLU A 55 14.19 -8.10 -16.25
C GLU A 55 13.89 -6.61 -16.45
N ALA A 56 13.12 -6.27 -17.49
CA ALA A 56 12.63 -4.92 -17.70
C ALA A 56 11.75 -4.50 -16.51
N ARG A 57 10.93 -5.42 -16.00
CA ARG A 57 10.07 -5.19 -14.84
C ARG A 57 10.86 -4.86 -13.57
N LYS A 58 11.88 -5.67 -13.26
CA LYS A 58 12.79 -5.43 -12.12
C LYS A 58 13.43 -4.05 -12.21
N ASN A 59 13.97 -3.70 -13.38
CA ASN A 59 14.60 -2.39 -13.60
C ASN A 59 13.62 -1.22 -13.42
N LYS A 60 12.38 -1.36 -13.89
CA LYS A 60 11.33 -0.36 -13.69
C LYS A 60 11.03 -0.18 -12.21
N ILE A 61 10.88 -1.28 -11.47
CA ILE A 61 10.59 -1.24 -10.04
C ILE A 61 11.73 -0.61 -9.24
N LEU A 62 12.97 -0.89 -9.56
CA LEU A 62 14.13 -0.25 -8.91
C LEU A 62 14.20 1.27 -9.13
N LYS A 63 13.54 1.78 -10.17
CA LYS A 63 13.45 3.22 -10.46
C LYS A 63 12.22 3.86 -9.82
N ASP A 64 11.08 3.17 -9.86
CA ASP A 64 9.78 3.70 -9.42
C ASP A 64 9.51 3.48 -7.92
N PHE A 65 10.21 2.55 -7.27
CA PHE A 65 9.96 2.17 -5.88
C PHE A 65 11.19 2.35 -5.01
N THR A 66 10.93 2.72 -3.77
CA THR A 66 11.93 2.84 -2.72
C THR A 66 12.24 1.47 -2.10
N LYS A 67 13.42 1.35 -1.48
CA LYS A 67 13.79 0.15 -0.71
C LYS A 67 12.73 -0.20 0.35
N THR A 68 12.15 0.80 1.00
CA THR A 68 11.13 0.61 2.04
C THR A 68 9.84 -0.01 1.49
N GLU A 69 9.42 0.39 0.29
CA GLU A 69 8.26 -0.22 -0.37
C GLU A 69 8.55 -1.68 -0.77
N LEU A 70 9.77 -1.98 -1.22
CA LEU A 70 10.19 -3.36 -1.51
C LEU A 70 10.22 -4.22 -0.24
N ILE A 71 10.72 -3.69 0.88
CA ILE A 71 10.70 -4.37 2.18
C ILE A 71 9.26 -4.65 2.60
N THR A 72 8.38 -3.66 2.46
CA THR A 72 6.95 -3.82 2.78
C THR A 72 6.38 -5.00 1.99
N VAL A 73 6.68 -5.10 0.70
CA VAL A 73 6.19 -6.19 -0.17
C VAL A 73 6.79 -7.54 0.22
N CYS A 74 8.10 -7.61 0.49
CA CYS A 74 8.73 -8.81 1.01
C CYS A 74 8.07 -9.29 2.32
N THR A 75 7.72 -8.37 3.21
CA THR A 75 7.07 -8.68 4.49
C THR A 75 5.70 -9.35 4.29
N ILE A 76 4.87 -8.83 3.37
CA ILE A 76 3.56 -9.44 3.04
C ILE A 76 3.74 -10.85 2.48
N LEU A 77 4.79 -11.04 1.68
CA LEU A 77 5.10 -12.31 1.04
C LEU A 77 5.85 -13.27 1.99
N GLY A 78 6.07 -12.91 3.25
CA GLY A 78 6.78 -13.75 4.22
C GLY A 78 8.25 -14.01 3.87
N LEU A 79 8.83 -13.18 2.99
CA LEU A 79 10.19 -13.33 2.48
C LEU A 79 11.19 -12.58 3.35
N ASN A 80 12.43 -13.09 3.38
CA ASN A 80 13.52 -12.39 4.04
C ASN A 80 13.77 -11.02 3.39
N CYS A 81 13.75 -9.96 4.21
CA CYS A 81 13.93 -8.57 3.81
C CYS A 81 15.41 -8.12 3.86
N ALA A 82 16.34 -9.06 3.99
CA ALA A 82 17.78 -8.76 4.03
C ALA A 82 18.34 -8.45 2.63
N GLY A 83 19.23 -7.46 2.56
CA GLY A 83 19.99 -7.14 1.36
C GLY A 83 19.69 -5.78 0.73
N SER A 84 20.11 -5.66 -0.53
CA SER A 84 19.96 -4.47 -1.37
C SER A 84 18.60 -4.44 -2.09
N ALA A 85 18.17 -3.26 -2.58
CA ALA A 85 16.92 -3.13 -3.35
C ALA A 85 16.86 -4.10 -4.54
N LYS A 86 18.01 -4.31 -5.21
CA LYS A 86 18.16 -5.27 -6.30
C LYS A 86 17.86 -6.71 -5.83
N GLU A 87 18.51 -7.16 -4.77
CA GLU A 87 18.31 -8.51 -4.22
C GLU A 87 16.87 -8.72 -3.77
N LEU A 88 16.26 -7.73 -3.12
CA LEU A 88 14.84 -7.77 -2.74
C LEU A 88 13.95 -7.94 -3.97
N SER A 89 14.18 -7.16 -5.03
CA SER A 89 13.41 -7.29 -6.27
C SER A 89 13.57 -8.68 -6.90
N GLU A 90 14.81 -9.21 -6.95
CA GLU A 90 15.06 -10.54 -7.49
C GLU A 90 14.35 -11.63 -6.71
N HIS A 91 14.34 -11.50 -5.38
CA HIS A 91 13.70 -12.44 -4.49
C HIS A 91 12.17 -12.40 -4.61
N ILE A 92 11.57 -11.20 -4.68
CA ILE A 92 10.13 -11.02 -4.91
C ILE A 92 9.72 -11.68 -6.23
N PHE A 93 10.40 -11.36 -7.33
CA PHE A 93 10.05 -11.88 -8.66
C PHE A 93 10.24 -13.39 -8.77
N LYS A 94 11.28 -13.95 -8.15
CA LYS A 94 11.52 -15.40 -8.14
C LYS A 94 10.36 -16.13 -7.45
N ASN A 95 9.94 -15.66 -6.28
CA ASN A 95 8.86 -16.28 -5.51
C ASN A 95 7.46 -16.06 -6.13
N LEU A 96 7.24 -14.91 -6.78
CA LEU A 96 6.00 -14.67 -7.53
C LEU A 96 5.93 -15.49 -8.82
N SER A 97 7.07 -15.89 -9.39
CA SER A 97 7.13 -16.81 -10.54
C SER A 97 6.92 -18.26 -10.12
N ASP A 98 7.36 -18.63 -8.92
CA ASP A 98 7.22 -19.99 -8.36
C ASP A 98 6.39 -19.99 -7.08
N LEU A 99 5.05 -19.92 -7.25
CA LEU A 99 4.10 -19.89 -6.14
C LEU A 99 4.12 -21.17 -5.30
N ALA A 100 4.60 -22.28 -5.85
CA ALA A 100 4.75 -23.55 -5.13
C ALA A 100 5.88 -23.45 -4.07
N SER A 101 7.04 -22.92 -4.44
CA SER A 101 8.14 -22.65 -3.50
C SER A 101 7.72 -21.66 -2.41
N LEU A 102 6.96 -20.62 -2.81
CA LEU A 102 6.42 -19.64 -1.86
C LEU A 102 5.50 -20.31 -0.83
N LYS A 103 4.59 -21.18 -1.26
CA LYS A 103 3.69 -21.93 -0.37
C LYS A 103 4.47 -22.78 0.65
N ASN A 104 5.53 -23.44 0.21
CA ASN A 104 6.36 -24.28 1.08
C ASN A 104 7.05 -23.44 2.17
N ASN A 105 7.57 -22.26 1.81
CA ASN A 105 8.21 -21.36 2.77
C ASN A 105 7.28 -20.94 3.92
N PHE A 106 6.00 -20.67 3.63
CA PHE A 106 4.99 -20.38 4.66
C PHE A 106 4.61 -21.60 5.50
N THR A 107 4.69 -22.81 4.93
CA THR A 107 4.36 -24.04 5.66
C THR A 107 5.45 -24.35 6.69
N GLU A 108 6.72 -24.13 6.35
CA GLU A 108 7.85 -24.36 7.26
C GLU A 108 7.93 -23.35 8.41
N GLN A 109 7.45 -22.11 8.22
CA GLN A 109 7.40 -21.10 9.28
C GLN A 109 6.33 -21.39 10.35
N LEU A 110 5.29 -22.17 10.04
CA LEU A 110 4.19 -22.47 10.97
C LEU A 110 4.44 -23.70 11.84
N THR A 111 5.56 -24.39 11.67
CA THR A 111 5.91 -25.58 12.47
C THR A 111 6.85 -25.30 13.65
N ASP A 112 7.20 -24.04 13.92
CA ASP A 112 7.90 -23.64 15.14
C ASP A 112 6.90 -23.18 16.21
N ASP A 113 6.08 -24.12 16.68
CA ASP A 113 5.32 -23.97 17.91
C ASP A 113 6.28 -24.11 19.10
N LYS A 114 6.80 -22.98 19.59
CA LYS A 114 7.05 -22.75 21.02
C LYS A 114 7.04 -21.26 21.36
N ASP A 115 5.87 -20.85 21.85
CA ASP A 115 5.62 -19.87 22.92
C ASP A 115 5.99 -18.38 22.75
N GLU A 116 5.00 -17.59 23.16
CA GLU A 116 5.01 -16.20 23.62
C GLU A 116 5.06 -15.02 22.62
N ASP A 117 3.95 -14.25 22.72
CA ASP A 117 3.86 -12.80 22.66
C ASP A 117 4.15 -12.12 21.32
N SER A 118 3.09 -11.91 20.54
CA SER A 118 3.06 -10.80 19.59
C SER A 118 1.91 -9.89 19.97
N ALA A 119 2.25 -8.92 20.80
CA ALA A 119 1.46 -7.75 21.13
C ALA A 119 0.72 -7.20 19.90
N PRO A 120 -0.59 -6.89 20.00
CA PRO A 120 -1.31 -6.21 18.95
C PRO A 120 -0.73 -4.81 18.76
N PHE A 121 -0.12 -4.55 17.61
CA PHE A 121 0.24 -3.21 17.17
C PHE A 121 -1.06 -2.43 16.84
N SER A 122 -1.77 -2.00 17.87
CA SER A 122 -2.76 -0.94 17.81
C SER A 122 -2.06 0.39 18.05
N LEU A 123 -1.73 1.10 16.97
CA LEU A 123 -1.55 2.56 17.05
C LEU A 123 -2.93 3.21 17.11
N GLU A 124 -3.57 3.14 18.28
CA GLU A 124 -4.58 4.12 18.66
C GLU A 124 -3.84 5.25 19.38
N SER A 125 -3.62 6.36 18.67
CA SER A 125 -3.18 7.60 19.28
C SER A 125 -4.25 8.66 18.99
N ALA A 126 -5.24 8.72 19.87
CA ALA A 126 -6.12 9.87 20.02
C ALA A 126 -6.24 10.19 21.51
N ASN A 127 -5.37 11.09 21.93
CA ASN A 127 -5.20 11.60 23.28
C ASN A 127 -6.32 12.58 23.68
N ASP A 128 -6.95 12.24 24.81
CA ASP A 128 -7.32 13.07 25.97
C ASP A 128 -8.12 14.38 25.81
N ALA A 129 -9.38 14.28 26.24
CA ALA A 129 -10.16 15.19 27.10
C ALA A 129 -10.00 16.73 26.98
N ASN A 130 -11.03 17.39 26.40
CA ASN A 130 -11.64 18.55 27.07
C ASN A 130 -13.12 18.80 26.69
N LYS A 131 -13.99 18.73 27.71
CA LYS A 131 -15.34 19.32 27.89
C LYS A 131 -16.53 18.94 26.98
N GLN A 132 -17.47 18.22 27.59
CA GLN A 132 -18.93 18.19 27.34
C GLN A 132 -19.55 19.63 27.40
N PRO A 133 -20.83 19.92 27.06
CA PRO A 133 -21.97 18.99 27.07
C PRO A 133 -23.20 19.27 26.13
N LEU A 134 -24.17 18.34 26.18
CA LEU A 134 -25.63 18.46 25.98
C LEU A 134 -26.24 18.62 24.56
N THR A 135 -27.15 17.69 24.26
CA THR A 135 -28.15 17.67 23.17
C THR A 135 -29.17 18.82 23.29
N PRO A 136 -29.92 19.21 22.24
CA PRO A 136 -31.11 18.46 21.80
C PRO A 136 -31.27 18.35 20.26
N PRO A 137 -32.21 17.52 19.77
CA PRO A 137 -32.46 17.33 18.35
C PRO A 137 -33.36 18.44 17.78
N ILE A 138 -33.87 18.20 16.56
CA ILE A 138 -35.00 18.86 15.87
C ILE A 138 -34.55 19.95 14.86
N PHE A 139 -34.71 19.74 13.55
CA PHE A 139 -35.89 20.21 12.80
C PHE A 139 -35.86 19.86 11.31
N HIS A 140 -37.01 19.35 10.88
CA HIS A 140 -37.55 19.35 9.52
C HIS A 140 -37.23 20.65 8.73
N SER A 141 -36.90 20.49 7.44
CA SER A 141 -37.27 21.49 6.41
C SER A 141 -38.79 21.69 6.43
N PRO A 142 -39.36 22.88 6.13
CA PRO A 142 -39.00 23.65 4.92
C PRO A 142 -39.14 25.20 5.01
N HIS A 143 -38.85 25.84 3.88
CA HIS A 143 -39.28 27.18 3.42
C HIS A 143 -38.45 28.43 3.75
N ARG A 144 -38.31 29.23 2.68
CA ARG A 144 -37.83 30.62 2.55
C ARG A 144 -36.31 30.82 2.66
N MET A 145 -35.65 30.96 1.51
CA MET A 145 -35.52 32.18 0.69
C MET A 145 -34.39 33.10 1.18
N PHE A 146 -33.58 33.45 0.18
CA PHE A 146 -32.75 34.64 0.02
C PHE A 146 -31.26 34.59 0.33
N LEU A 147 -30.57 35.08 -0.71
CA LEU A 147 -29.33 35.85 -0.74
C LEU A 147 -28.02 35.08 -0.60
N PHE A 148 -27.46 34.76 -1.76
CA PHE A 148 -26.00 34.73 -1.95
C PHE A 148 -25.41 36.12 -1.67
N PRO A 149 -24.32 36.19 -0.89
CA PRO A 149 -23.32 37.22 -1.08
C PRO A 149 -22.07 36.60 -1.71
N SER A 150 -21.73 37.14 -2.86
CA SER A 150 -20.43 37.03 -3.50
C SER A 150 -19.32 37.52 -2.54
N PHE A 151 -18.28 36.73 -2.31
CA PHE A 151 -17.03 37.22 -1.73
C PHE A 151 -15.87 36.89 -2.66
N LYS A 152 -15.34 37.94 -3.28
CA LYS A 152 -14.10 37.97 -4.06
C LYS A 152 -12.88 37.99 -3.13
N HIS A 153 -11.79 37.43 -3.69
CA HIS A 153 -10.37 37.69 -3.42
C HIS A 153 -9.84 37.51 -2.00
N ASN A 154 -8.82 36.64 -1.85
CA ASN A 154 -7.47 37.20 -1.82
C ASN A 154 -6.41 36.20 -2.26
N GLU A 155 -5.47 36.74 -3.03
CA GLU A 155 -4.31 36.15 -3.65
C GLU A 155 -3.21 36.00 -2.58
N ILE A 156 -2.68 34.78 -2.37
CA ILE A 156 -1.51 34.58 -1.49
C ILE A 156 -0.30 34.37 -2.40
N LYS A 157 0.44 35.47 -2.66
CA LYS A 157 1.78 35.43 -3.24
C LYS A 157 2.78 34.93 -2.19
N ALA A 158 3.40 33.78 -2.46
CA ALA A 158 4.61 33.32 -1.78
C ALA A 158 5.85 33.57 -2.65
N LYS A 159 6.97 33.79 -1.96
CA LYS A 159 8.21 34.45 -2.38
C LYS A 159 9.22 33.52 -3.04
N GLU A 160 10.14 34.13 -3.80
CA GLU A 160 11.57 33.79 -4.09
C GLU A 160 11.85 34.15 -5.55
N GLY A 161 12.97 34.70 -5.98
CA GLY A 161 14.25 34.98 -5.35
C GLY A 161 15.19 35.38 -6.50
N THR A 162 15.93 36.47 -6.29
CA THR A 162 17.30 36.73 -6.77
C THR A 162 17.76 36.18 -8.14
N ARG A 163 18.06 37.09 -9.08
CA ARG A 163 19.32 37.21 -9.88
C ARG A 163 19.04 38.07 -11.14
N ARG A 164 19.56 39.29 -11.21
CA ARG A 164 20.90 39.71 -11.71
C ARG A 164 20.81 40.18 -13.18
N MET A 165 21.28 41.42 -13.38
CA MET A 165 21.99 41.93 -14.58
C MET A 165 21.10 42.11 -15.84
N HIS A 166 21.21 43.14 -16.67
CA HIS A 166 22.37 43.93 -17.04
C HIS A 166 21.92 45.24 -17.70
N PHE A 167 22.74 46.28 -17.57
CA PHE A 167 22.68 47.55 -18.29
C PHE A 167 22.88 47.34 -19.80
N CYS A 168 22.14 48.10 -20.61
CA CYS A 168 22.62 48.99 -21.68
C CYS A 168 21.43 49.77 -22.24
#